data_AF-A0A9D8HTR3-F1
#
_entry.id   AF-A0A9D8HTR3-F1
#
_cell.length_a   1.000
_cell.length_b   1.000
_cell.length_c   1.000
_cell.angle_alpha   90.00
_cell.angle_beta   90.00
_cell.angle_gamma   90.00
#
_symmetry.space_group_name_H-M   'P 1'
#
loop_
_entity.id
_entity.type
_entity.pdbx_description
1 polymer ?
#
loop_
_entity_poly.entity_id
_entity_poly.type
_entity_poly.pdbx_seq_one_letter_code
_entity_poly.pdbx_strand_id
1 'polypeptide(L)'
;MRSLKSLNPDLIFITGDLVEKNENFSYLVEMLEVLEASAGKYAVLGVHDYFNKTPAEFFKNMLKRKKEYKRENDIAGLILKLNSTGIKVLRNEMIFHKFGDLKVVISGLEDSIIRKTDIEAAFARSYKSGDKRGKSIPYSGQDLEFYPVSGFKTGLNSDFATDLDANDLNFKYGRNKFVYREVFKTDPANIHTLNDENRLLICLTHTPDMDLFVDLVKKKTDIILCGHTHGGQVRLPLVGALLAGCNMKVRYCSGLFYFNKFILYTTRGLGEGRYSPFRFYCSPEASLIKIYMQ
;
A
#
# COMPACT_ATOMS: atom_id res chain seq x y z
N MET A 1 -18.54 -6.73 8.09
CA MET A 1 -18.69 -6.96 6.64
C MET A 1 -20.10 -6.70 6.13
N ARG A 2 -21.17 -7.31 6.69
CA ARG A 2 -22.56 -7.09 6.22
C ARG A 2 -22.99 -5.62 6.13
N SER A 3 -22.56 -4.77 7.07
CA SER A 3 -22.82 -3.33 7.05
C SER A 3 -22.21 -2.58 5.87
N LEU A 4 -21.21 -3.15 5.18
CA LEU A 4 -20.58 -2.54 4.00
C LEU A 4 -21.38 -2.79 2.72
N LYS A 5 -22.35 -3.71 2.74
CA LYS A 5 -23.10 -4.10 1.53
C LYS A 5 -23.87 -2.95 0.91
N SER A 6 -24.39 -2.03 1.72
CA SER A 6 -25.15 -0.86 1.24
C SER A 6 -24.29 0.20 0.55
N LEU A 7 -22.95 0.10 0.60
CA LEU A 7 -22.05 1.11 0.04
C LEU A 7 -21.93 1.01 -1.49
N ASN A 8 -22.23 -0.15 -2.07
CA ASN A 8 -22.19 -0.44 -3.50
C ASN A 8 -20.96 0.17 -4.23
N PRO A 9 -19.72 -0.16 -3.82
CA PRO A 9 -18.53 0.43 -4.41
C PRO A 9 -18.22 -0.15 -5.80
N ASP A 10 -17.48 0.61 -6.61
CA ASP A 10 -16.97 0.09 -7.89
C ASP A 10 -15.88 -0.95 -7.70
N LEU A 11 -14.95 -0.65 -6.80
CA LEU A 11 -13.77 -1.46 -6.54
C LEU A 11 -13.64 -1.70 -5.04
N ILE A 12 -13.25 -2.92 -4.67
CA ILE A 12 -12.85 -3.26 -3.30
C ILE A 12 -11.38 -3.65 -3.29
N PHE A 13 -10.64 -3.06 -2.34
CA PHE A 13 -9.23 -3.34 -2.12
C PHE A 13 -8.98 -3.92 -0.74
N ILE A 14 -8.23 -5.01 -0.69
CA ILE A 14 -7.82 -5.70 0.53
C ILE A 14 -6.30 -5.68 0.61
N THR A 15 -5.76 -5.02 1.62
CA THR A 15 -4.33 -4.71 1.71
C THR A 15 -3.52 -5.77 2.47
N GLY A 16 -3.94 -7.04 2.52
CA GLY A 16 -3.21 -8.15 3.16
C GLY A 16 -3.40 -8.31 4.67
N ASP A 17 -2.70 -9.30 5.24
CA ASP A 17 -2.85 -9.82 6.62
C ASP A 17 -4.32 -10.21 6.92
N LEU A 18 -4.86 -11.03 6.04
CA LEU A 18 -6.23 -11.55 6.10
C LEU A 18 -6.37 -12.67 7.13
N VAL A 19 -5.35 -13.54 7.21
CA VAL A 19 -5.35 -14.75 8.03
C VAL A 19 -3.97 -15.01 8.59
N GLU A 20 -3.91 -15.55 9.81
CA GLU A 20 -2.65 -16.03 10.38
C GLU A 20 -2.44 -17.54 10.21
N LYS A 21 -3.52 -18.31 9.99
CA LYS A 21 -3.47 -19.76 9.89
C LYS A 21 -4.46 -20.32 8.88
N ASN A 22 -4.09 -21.47 8.33
CA ASN A 22 -4.90 -22.23 7.36
C ASN A 22 -6.30 -22.58 7.89
N GLU A 23 -6.45 -22.87 9.19
CA GLU A 23 -7.74 -23.28 9.75
C GLU A 23 -8.81 -22.18 9.66
N ASN A 24 -8.37 -20.92 9.51
CA ASN A 24 -9.27 -19.77 9.43
C ASN A 24 -9.75 -19.45 8.00
N PHE A 25 -9.31 -20.20 6.98
CA PHE A 25 -9.66 -19.90 5.58
C PHE A 25 -11.18 -19.97 5.33
N SER A 26 -11.88 -20.94 5.93
CA SER A 26 -13.34 -21.06 5.78
C SER A 26 -14.08 -19.86 6.37
N TYR A 27 -13.67 -19.42 7.56
CA TYR A 27 -14.24 -18.23 8.20
C TYR A 27 -13.96 -16.95 7.41
N LEU A 28 -12.75 -16.82 6.85
CA LEU A 28 -12.40 -15.71 5.97
C LEU A 28 -13.34 -15.63 4.76
N VAL A 29 -13.59 -16.76 4.10
CA VAL A 29 -14.49 -16.85 2.94
C VAL A 29 -15.90 -16.40 3.30
N GLU A 30 -16.46 -16.93 4.40
CA GLU A 30 -17.79 -16.55 4.88
C GLU A 30 -17.91 -15.04 5.17
N MET A 31 -16.85 -14.43 5.70
CA MET A 31 -16.85 -12.98 5.92
C MET A 31 -16.76 -12.15 4.64
N LEU A 32 -16.06 -12.64 3.62
CA LEU A 32 -15.76 -11.88 2.40
C LEU A 32 -16.76 -12.12 1.27
N GLU A 33 -17.46 -13.25 1.25
CA GLU A 33 -18.44 -13.58 0.20
C GLU A 33 -19.58 -12.56 0.11
N VAL A 34 -19.92 -11.91 1.23
CA VAL A 34 -21.00 -10.90 1.29
C VAL A 34 -20.63 -9.57 0.63
N LEU A 35 -19.34 -9.37 0.29
CA LEU A 35 -18.86 -8.14 -0.32
C LEU A 35 -19.10 -8.16 -1.83
N GLU A 36 -19.77 -7.12 -2.31
CA GLU A 36 -20.09 -6.93 -3.72
C GLU A 36 -19.42 -5.63 -4.22
N ALA A 37 -18.89 -5.68 -5.45
CA ALA A 37 -18.29 -4.54 -6.12
C ALA A 37 -18.62 -4.62 -7.61
N SER A 38 -18.98 -3.50 -8.23
CA SER A 38 -19.49 -3.49 -9.61
C SER A 38 -18.41 -3.82 -10.66
N ALA A 39 -17.16 -3.41 -10.42
CA ALA A 39 -16.04 -3.59 -11.34
C ALA A 39 -15.07 -4.68 -10.88
N GLY A 40 -14.80 -4.81 -9.58
CA GLY A 40 -13.96 -5.92 -9.10
C GLY A 40 -13.45 -5.81 -7.66
N LYS A 41 -12.94 -6.94 -7.16
CA LYS A 41 -12.39 -7.08 -5.82
C LYS A 41 -10.95 -7.59 -5.92
N TYR A 42 -10.02 -6.87 -5.29
CA TYR A 42 -8.59 -7.13 -5.42
C TYR A 42 -7.91 -7.20 -4.06
N ALA A 43 -6.99 -8.14 -3.92
CA ALA A 43 -6.21 -8.31 -2.71
C ALA A 43 -4.71 -8.40 -3.01
N VAL A 44 -3.89 -7.95 -2.06
CA VAL A 44 -2.49 -8.37 -1.94
C VAL A 44 -2.32 -9.18 -0.66
N LEU A 45 -1.26 -9.98 -0.58
CA LEU A 45 -0.97 -10.79 0.60
C LEU A 45 0.06 -10.09 1.49
N GLY A 46 -0.18 -10.14 2.79
CA GLY A 46 0.73 -9.67 3.83
C GLY A 46 1.54 -10.80 4.44
N VAL A 47 2.52 -10.44 5.27
CA VAL A 47 3.42 -11.40 5.91
C VAL A 47 2.71 -12.45 6.76
N HIS A 48 1.59 -12.13 7.41
CA HIS A 48 0.82 -13.09 8.21
C HIS A 48 0.06 -14.08 7.33
N ASP A 49 -0.30 -13.70 6.09
CA ASP A 49 -0.92 -14.63 5.15
C ASP A 49 0.05 -15.75 4.75
N TYR A 50 1.34 -15.42 4.57
CA TYR A 50 2.39 -16.39 4.27
C TYR A 50 2.82 -17.22 5.45
N PHE A 51 2.85 -16.63 6.65
CA PHE A 51 3.54 -17.24 7.77
C PHE A 51 2.73 -17.17 9.07
N ASN A 52 2.71 -18.30 9.76
CA ASN A 52 2.18 -18.40 11.12
C ASN A 52 3.30 -18.22 12.15
N LYS A 53 2.99 -17.55 13.26
CA LYS A 53 3.92 -17.33 14.37
C LYS A 53 3.45 -18.05 15.62
N THR A 54 4.36 -18.71 16.33
CA THR A 54 4.16 -19.12 17.73
C THR A 54 4.41 -17.94 18.69
N PRO A 55 3.93 -17.99 19.95
CA PRO A 55 4.22 -16.94 20.93
C PRO A 55 5.73 -16.77 21.15
N ALA A 56 6.47 -17.89 21.23
CA ALA A 56 7.92 -17.87 21.40
C ALA A 56 8.63 -17.18 20.22
N GLU A 57 8.19 -17.44 18.98
CA GLU A 57 8.72 -16.76 17.80
C GLU A 57 8.35 -15.27 17.78
N PHE A 58 7.15 -14.90 18.24
CA PHE A 58 6.75 -13.49 18.36
C PHE A 58 7.68 -12.73 19.32
N PHE A 59 7.84 -13.21 20.56
CA PHE A 59 8.73 -12.57 21.54
C PHE A 59 10.20 -12.56 21.09
N LYS A 60 10.68 -13.66 20.49
CA LYS A 60 12.04 -13.75 19.95
C LYS A 60 12.26 -12.78 18.78
N ASN A 61 11.26 -12.61 17.91
CA ASN A 61 11.34 -11.69 16.78
C ASN A 61 11.22 -10.22 17.20
N MET A 62 10.56 -9.92 18.33
CA MET A 62 10.50 -8.56 18.87
C MET A 62 11.89 -8.02 19.25
N LEU A 63 12.80 -8.90 19.67
CA LEU A 63 14.17 -8.58 20.05
C LEU A 63 15.19 -8.69 18.90
N LYS A 64 14.80 -9.26 17.75
CA LYS A 64 15.71 -9.50 16.62
C LYS A 64 15.58 -8.41 15.56
N ARG A 65 16.72 -7.93 15.05
CA ARG A 65 16.79 -7.04 13.87
C ARG A 65 16.31 -7.70 12.56
N LYS A 66 16.38 -9.05 12.46
CA LYS A 66 15.91 -9.82 11.30
C LYS A 66 14.90 -10.86 11.78
N LYS A 67 13.65 -10.72 11.32
CA LYS A 67 12.55 -11.63 11.65
C LYS A 67 12.75 -12.97 10.92
N GLU A 68 12.61 -14.07 11.63
CA GLU A 68 12.61 -15.43 11.08
C GLU A 68 11.19 -15.98 11.07
N TYR A 69 10.82 -16.61 9.96
CA TYR A 69 9.53 -17.28 9.77
C TYR A 69 9.80 -18.74 9.45
N LYS A 70 9.21 -19.66 10.21
CA LYS A 70 9.47 -21.10 10.09
C LYS A 70 8.26 -21.91 9.60
N ARG A 71 7.06 -21.36 9.73
CA ARG A 71 5.81 -22.06 9.41
C ARG A 71 5.10 -21.34 8.28
N GLU A 72 5.05 -21.98 7.13
CA GLU A 72 4.35 -21.48 5.95
C GLU A 72 2.89 -21.92 5.96
N ASN A 73 2.02 -21.00 5.57
CA ASN A 73 0.62 -21.28 5.31
C ASN A 73 0.44 -21.79 3.87
N ASP A 74 -0.71 -22.42 3.60
CA ASP A 74 -1.06 -22.87 2.25
C ASP A 74 -1.53 -21.69 1.40
N ILE A 75 -0.58 -21.00 0.76
CA ILE A 75 -0.86 -19.86 -0.10
C ILE A 75 -1.70 -20.23 -1.31
N ALA A 76 -1.49 -21.42 -1.89
CA ALA A 76 -2.28 -21.86 -3.02
C ALA A 76 -3.74 -22.06 -2.62
N GLY A 77 -3.98 -22.73 -1.49
CA GLY A 77 -5.31 -22.91 -0.91
C GLY A 77 -5.97 -21.58 -0.55
N LEU A 78 -5.24 -20.64 0.05
CA LEU A 78 -5.75 -19.29 0.37
C LEU A 78 -6.21 -18.55 -0.89
N ILE A 79 -5.36 -18.52 -1.93
CA ILE A 79 -5.68 -17.86 -3.21
C ILE A 79 -6.90 -18.52 -3.86
N LEU A 80 -6.98 -19.86 -3.87
CA LEU A 80 -8.14 -20.56 -4.40
C LEU A 80 -9.44 -20.18 -3.67
N LYS A 81 -9.39 -20.08 -2.34
CA LYS A 81 -10.53 -19.66 -1.50
C LYS A 81 -10.92 -18.21 -1.74
N LEU A 82 -9.96 -17.30 -1.82
CA LEU A 82 -10.24 -15.88 -2.15
C LEU A 82 -10.83 -15.76 -3.56
N ASN A 83 -10.28 -16.45 -4.55
CA ASN A 83 -10.80 -16.47 -5.90
C ASN A 83 -12.25 -17.01 -5.94
N SER A 84 -12.61 -18.01 -5.12
CA SER A 84 -14.00 -18.49 -5.05
C SER A 84 -15.00 -17.45 -4.54
N THR A 85 -14.53 -16.41 -3.85
CA THR A 85 -15.36 -15.26 -3.44
C THR A 85 -15.34 -14.12 -4.47
N GLY A 86 -14.72 -14.32 -5.64
CA GLY A 86 -14.54 -13.28 -6.66
C GLY A 86 -13.46 -12.25 -6.33
N ILE A 87 -12.59 -12.51 -5.35
CA ILE A 87 -11.44 -11.67 -5.02
C ILE A 87 -10.23 -12.17 -5.80
N LYS A 88 -9.69 -11.32 -6.69
CA LYS A 88 -8.44 -11.64 -7.40
C LYS A 88 -7.24 -11.17 -6.57
N VAL A 89 -6.37 -12.12 -6.23
CA VAL A 89 -5.11 -11.82 -5.53
C VAL A 89 -4.05 -11.41 -6.55
N LEU A 90 -3.54 -10.18 -6.43
CA LEU A 90 -2.49 -9.62 -7.27
C LEU A 90 -1.12 -9.83 -6.62
N ARG A 91 -0.21 -10.50 -7.32
CA ARG A 91 1.15 -10.82 -6.84
C ARG A 91 2.18 -10.40 -7.87
N ASN A 92 2.78 -9.23 -7.65
CA ASN A 92 3.69 -8.57 -8.59
C ASN A 92 3.10 -8.57 -10.01
N GLU A 93 1.87 -8.09 -10.13
CA GLU A 93 1.16 -8.02 -11.41
C GLU A 93 0.21 -6.84 -11.44
N MET A 94 -0.38 -6.61 -12.61
CA MET A 94 -1.37 -5.57 -12.79
C MET A 94 -2.57 -6.05 -13.58
N ILE A 95 -3.64 -5.26 -13.46
CA ILE A 95 -4.89 -5.40 -14.18
C ILE A 95 -5.38 -4.04 -14.62
N PHE A 96 -6.35 -4.05 -15.52
CA PHE A 96 -6.88 -2.86 -16.16
C PHE A 96 -8.39 -2.83 -16.06
N HIS A 97 -8.91 -1.64 -15.77
CA HIS A 97 -10.31 -1.26 -15.89
C HIS A 97 -10.42 -0.02 -16.77
N LYS A 98 -11.62 0.21 -17.27
CA LYS A 98 -11.98 1.42 -18.01
C LYS A 98 -13.23 2.02 -17.38
N PHE A 99 -13.16 3.28 -16.98
CA PHE A 99 -14.27 4.05 -16.42
C PHE A 99 -14.49 5.28 -17.30
N GLY A 100 -15.49 5.25 -18.18
CA GLY A 100 -15.58 6.22 -19.26
C GLY A 100 -14.33 6.14 -20.15
N ASP A 101 -13.65 7.25 -20.40
CA ASP A 101 -12.38 7.26 -21.14
C ASP A 101 -11.13 7.08 -20.26
N LEU A 102 -11.29 7.11 -18.94
CA LEU A 102 -10.18 6.93 -18.01
C LEU A 102 -9.78 5.46 -17.93
N LYS A 103 -8.51 5.17 -18.21
CA LYS A 103 -7.90 3.87 -17.94
C LYS A 103 -7.47 3.81 -16.47
N VAL A 104 -8.05 2.88 -15.71
CA VAL A 104 -7.64 2.64 -14.32
C VAL A 104 -6.78 1.38 -14.27
N VAL A 105 -5.52 1.54 -13.87
CA VAL A 105 -4.57 0.44 -13.70
C VAL A 105 -4.45 0.14 -12.22
N ILE A 106 -4.57 -1.14 -11.86
CA ILE A 106 -4.37 -1.60 -10.49
C ILE A 106 -3.17 -2.54 -10.50
N SER A 107 -2.08 -2.16 -9.84
CA SER A 107 -0.93 -3.03 -9.60
C SER A 107 -0.98 -3.57 -8.17
N GLY A 108 -0.67 -4.85 -7.98
CA GLY A 108 -0.48 -5.44 -6.66
C GLY A 108 0.93 -5.97 -6.51
N LEU A 109 1.57 -5.63 -5.40
CA LEU A 109 2.91 -6.07 -5.04
C LEU A 109 2.87 -7.12 -3.94
N GLU A 110 3.79 -8.08 -4.01
CA GLU A 110 4.04 -8.95 -2.86
C GLU A 110 4.79 -8.19 -1.75
N ASP A 111 4.70 -8.71 -0.51
CA ASP A 111 5.16 -8.03 0.69
C ASP A 111 6.70 -7.86 0.75
N SER A 112 7.13 -6.64 1.09
CA SER A 112 8.54 -6.25 1.18
C SER A 112 9.24 -6.85 2.40
N ILE A 113 8.52 -7.15 3.49
CA ILE A 113 9.09 -7.75 4.71
C ILE A 113 9.67 -9.13 4.40
N ILE A 114 8.99 -9.89 3.55
CA ILE A 114 9.39 -11.25 3.16
C ILE A 114 10.22 -11.24 1.86
N ARG A 115 10.56 -10.05 1.34
CA ARG A 115 11.40 -9.83 0.16
C ARG A 115 10.88 -10.51 -1.11
N LYS A 116 9.55 -10.57 -1.25
CA LYS A 116 8.92 -11.08 -2.47
C LYS A 116 8.50 -9.97 -3.44
N THR A 117 8.58 -8.70 -3.04
CA THR A 117 8.29 -7.56 -3.92
C THR A 117 9.17 -7.59 -5.17
N ASP A 118 8.53 -7.60 -6.34
CA ASP A 118 9.18 -7.48 -7.64
C ASP A 118 8.44 -6.41 -8.47
N ILE A 119 8.98 -5.19 -8.42
CA ILE A 119 8.42 -4.04 -9.12
C ILE A 119 8.58 -4.22 -10.62
N GLU A 120 9.71 -4.74 -11.10
CA GLU A 120 9.91 -4.89 -12.54
C GLU A 120 8.93 -5.92 -13.11
N ALA A 121 8.74 -7.07 -12.45
CA ALA A 121 7.74 -8.04 -12.87
C ALA A 121 6.31 -7.46 -12.86
N ALA A 122 5.96 -6.73 -11.80
CA ALA A 122 4.65 -6.08 -11.68
C ALA A 122 4.35 -5.12 -12.84
N PHE A 123 5.38 -4.43 -13.32
CA PHE A 123 5.27 -3.42 -14.37
C PHE A 123 5.70 -3.89 -15.76
N ALA A 124 6.28 -5.09 -15.91
CA ALA A 124 6.78 -5.63 -17.18
C ALA A 124 5.68 -6.08 -18.15
N ARG A 125 4.54 -6.56 -17.64
CA ARG A 125 3.41 -7.02 -18.48
C ARG A 125 2.69 -5.88 -19.22
N SER A 126 3.06 -4.63 -18.97
CA SER A 126 2.48 -3.43 -19.58
C SER A 126 2.74 -3.27 -21.09
N TYR A 127 3.67 -4.03 -21.68
CA TYR A 127 4.18 -3.77 -23.04
C TYR A 127 3.96 -4.88 -24.07
N LYS A 128 3.26 -5.97 -23.72
CA LYS A 128 2.92 -7.04 -24.67
C LYS A 128 1.40 -7.21 -24.82
N SER A 129 0.73 -6.20 -25.35
CA SER A 129 -0.49 -6.41 -26.15
C SER A 129 -0.36 -5.56 -27.41
N GLY A 130 -0.10 -6.23 -28.53
CA GLY A 130 -0.02 -5.57 -29.83
C GLY A 130 -1.36 -4.99 -30.24
N ASP A 131 -1.44 -3.67 -30.26
CA ASP A 131 -1.91 -3.01 -31.47
C ASP A 131 -0.67 -2.82 -32.37
N LYS A 132 -0.65 -3.54 -33.49
CA LYS A 132 0.45 -3.52 -34.45
C LYS A 132 0.33 -2.23 -35.27
N ARG A 133 0.80 -1.11 -34.72
CA ARG A 133 1.24 0.11 -35.44
C ARG A 133 1.80 1.13 -34.44
N GLY A 134 3.00 0.87 -33.95
CA GLY A 134 3.76 1.83 -33.14
C GLY A 134 5.14 1.26 -32.88
N LYS A 135 6.16 1.80 -33.55
CA LYS A 135 7.54 1.34 -33.45
C LYS A 135 7.99 1.32 -31.99
N SER A 136 8.59 0.20 -31.58
CA SER A 136 9.29 0.05 -30.31
C SER A 136 10.38 1.11 -30.19
N ILE A 137 10.33 1.93 -29.15
CA ILE A 137 11.50 2.72 -28.72
C ILE A 137 12.12 1.94 -27.55
N PRO A 138 13.40 1.53 -27.63
CA PRO A 138 14.07 0.86 -26.53
C PRO A 138 14.29 1.85 -25.38
N TYR A 139 13.84 1.48 -24.18
CA TYR A 139 14.13 2.26 -22.98
C TYR A 139 15.51 1.86 -22.45
N SER A 140 16.54 2.60 -22.85
CA SER A 140 17.83 2.61 -22.16
C SER A 140 17.69 3.45 -20.90
N GLY A 141 17.96 2.85 -19.74
CA GLY A 141 18.03 3.59 -18.48
C GLY A 141 19.09 4.69 -18.58
N GLN A 142 18.66 5.95 -18.52
CA GLN A 142 19.49 7.09 -18.21
C GLN A 142 18.69 8.08 -17.35
N ASP A 143 19.45 8.82 -16.56
CA ASP A 143 19.10 9.57 -15.35
C ASP A 143 17.91 10.52 -15.51
N LEU A 144 17.03 10.54 -14.49
CA LEU A 144 15.95 11.51 -14.36
C LEU A 144 16.55 12.86 -13.90
N GLU A 145 16.76 13.78 -14.84
CA GLU A 145 16.95 15.19 -14.52
C GLU A 145 15.62 15.84 -14.11
N PHE A 146 15.62 16.54 -12.98
CA PHE A 146 14.47 17.27 -12.43
C PHE A 146 14.50 18.72 -12.90
N TYR A 147 13.38 19.21 -13.46
CA TYR A 147 13.17 20.64 -13.70
C TYR A 147 12.27 21.25 -12.62
N PRO A 148 12.62 22.41 -12.04
CA PRO A 148 11.77 23.09 -11.06
C PRO A 148 10.66 23.87 -11.78
N VAL A 149 9.43 23.75 -11.29
CA VAL A 149 8.34 24.67 -11.63
C VAL A 149 8.04 25.53 -10.41
N SER A 150 8.26 26.83 -10.57
CA SER A 150 8.03 27.87 -9.58
C SER A 150 6.62 28.43 -9.64
N GLY A 151 6.07 28.79 -8.48
CA GLY A 151 5.03 29.81 -8.36
C GLY A 151 3.80 29.32 -7.63
N PHE A 152 3.68 29.73 -6.36
CA PHE A 152 2.50 30.33 -5.71
C PHE A 152 2.59 30.07 -4.19
N LYS A 153 2.47 31.16 -3.42
CA LYS A 153 2.46 31.13 -1.95
C LYS A 153 1.04 30.90 -1.48
N THR A 154 0.86 29.98 -0.53
CA THR A 154 -0.36 29.90 0.28
C THR A 154 0.02 29.75 1.76
N GLY A 155 -0.55 30.62 2.59
CA GLY A 155 -0.30 30.70 4.02
C GLY A 155 -0.99 29.59 4.79
N LEU A 156 -0.29 28.47 4.95
CA LEU A 156 -0.44 27.58 6.09
C LEU A 156 0.78 27.82 6.99
N ASN A 157 0.53 27.96 8.30
CA ASN A 157 1.55 28.27 9.32
C ASN A 157 2.85 27.50 9.09
N SER A 158 3.93 28.29 8.99
CA SER A 158 5.28 27.96 8.55
C SER A 158 6.11 27.08 9.50
N ASP A 159 5.52 26.50 10.55
CA ASP A 159 6.32 26.16 11.73
C ASP A 159 6.52 24.65 11.98
N PHE A 160 6.45 23.79 10.96
CA PHE A 160 6.82 22.37 11.12
C PHE A 160 7.61 21.77 9.95
N ALA A 161 8.31 22.61 9.17
CA ALA A 161 9.27 22.19 8.15
C ALA A 161 10.62 21.69 8.74
N THR A 162 10.78 21.75 10.07
CA THR A 162 11.96 21.27 10.78
C THR A 162 11.57 20.03 11.57
N ASP A 163 11.78 18.85 10.99
CA ASP A 163 12.21 17.63 11.68
C ASP A 163 12.47 16.55 10.62
N LEU A 164 13.45 16.86 9.77
CA LEU A 164 14.31 15.84 9.18
C LEU A 164 15.49 15.68 10.12
N ASP A 165 15.21 15.19 11.32
CA ASP A 165 16.22 14.94 12.31
C ASP A 165 17.24 13.98 11.70
N ALA A 166 18.49 14.45 11.64
CA ALA A 166 19.52 13.87 10.77
C ALA A 166 19.99 12.48 11.24
N ASN A 167 19.53 12.04 12.41
CA ASN A 167 20.06 10.88 13.11
C ASN A 167 19.17 9.64 13.07
N ASP A 168 17.94 9.74 12.54
CA ASP A 168 16.94 8.68 12.71
C ASP A 168 16.68 7.81 11.46
N LEU A 169 17.54 7.90 10.45
CA LEU A 169 17.44 7.10 9.24
C LEU A 169 18.78 6.42 8.96
N ASN A 170 18.94 5.20 9.49
CA ASN A 170 19.86 4.23 8.90
C ASN A 170 19.29 3.85 7.52
N PHE A 171 19.55 4.70 6.53
CA PHE A 171 19.11 4.51 5.15
C PHE A 171 19.69 3.21 4.61
N LYS A 172 18.82 2.21 4.48
CA LYS A 172 19.10 1.05 3.66
C LYS A 172 19.25 1.59 2.22
N TYR A 173 20.31 1.22 1.51
CA TYR A 173 20.56 1.55 0.09
C TYR A 173 21.23 2.89 -0.26
N GLY A 174 21.73 3.69 0.69
CA GLY A 174 22.56 4.86 0.35
C GLY A 174 21.86 5.91 -0.52
N ARG A 175 20.53 5.92 -0.53
CA ARG A 175 19.72 6.82 -1.33
C ARG A 175 19.80 8.24 -0.76
N ASN A 176 19.92 9.19 -1.67
CA ASN A 176 20.18 10.59 -1.33
C ASN A 176 19.00 11.21 -0.54
N LYS A 177 19.30 11.87 0.58
CA LYS A 177 18.33 12.63 1.42
C LYS A 177 17.47 13.59 0.58
N PHE A 178 18.03 14.16 -0.49
CA PHE A 178 17.30 15.03 -1.42
C PHE A 178 16.14 14.31 -2.12
N VAL A 179 16.33 13.06 -2.55
CA VAL A 179 15.28 12.27 -3.23
C VAL A 179 14.08 12.05 -2.32
N TYR A 180 14.31 11.69 -1.05
CA TYR A 180 13.21 11.52 -0.09
C TYR A 180 12.48 12.84 0.18
N ARG A 181 13.20 13.95 0.27
CA ARG A 181 12.57 15.26 0.49
C ARG A 181 11.63 15.63 -0.66
N GLU A 182 12.02 15.36 -1.89
CA GLU A 182 11.20 15.65 -3.07
C GLU A 182 10.02 14.69 -3.20
N VAL A 183 10.23 13.39 -2.98
CA VAL A 183 9.16 12.38 -3.07
C VAL A 183 8.08 12.59 -2.00
N PHE A 184 8.48 12.94 -0.78
CA PHE A 184 7.58 13.11 0.36
C PHE A 184 7.23 14.56 0.65
N LYS A 185 7.39 15.46 -0.33
CA LYS A 185 6.89 16.83 -0.26
C LYS A 185 5.37 16.79 -0.36
N THR A 186 4.70 17.41 0.61
CA THR A 186 3.24 17.41 0.70
C THR A 186 2.61 18.51 -0.15
N ASP A 187 1.45 18.20 -0.73
CA ASP A 187 0.64 19.17 -1.44
C ASP A 187 -0.44 19.74 -0.48
N PRO A 188 -0.41 21.04 -0.16
CA PRO A 188 -1.40 21.65 0.73
C PRO A 188 -2.81 21.74 0.12
N ALA A 189 -2.95 21.63 -1.20
CA ALA A 189 -4.24 21.74 -1.88
C ALA A 189 -5.10 20.47 -1.73
N ASN A 190 -4.54 19.36 -1.26
CA ASN A 190 -5.19 18.04 -1.23
C ASN A 190 -5.75 17.62 -2.60
N ILE A 191 -5.03 17.98 -3.67
CA ILE A 191 -5.32 17.62 -5.06
C ILE A 191 -4.10 16.87 -5.58
N HIS A 192 -4.32 15.87 -6.43
CA HIS A 192 -3.26 15.17 -7.13
C HIS A 192 -3.51 15.25 -8.63
N THR A 193 -2.53 15.81 -9.35
CA THR A 193 -2.53 15.78 -10.81
C THR A 193 -2.03 14.41 -11.27
N LEU A 194 -2.81 13.72 -12.12
CA LEU A 194 -2.40 12.43 -12.65
C LEU A 194 -1.02 12.51 -13.30
N ASN A 195 -0.18 11.51 -13.02
CA ASN A 195 1.14 11.41 -13.63
C ASN A 195 1.09 11.04 -15.13
N ASP A 196 -0.10 10.66 -15.63
CA ASP A 196 -0.45 10.38 -17.03
C ASP A 196 -1.93 10.75 -17.26
N GLU A 197 -2.19 11.68 -18.18
CA GLU A 197 -3.48 12.39 -18.31
C GLU A 197 -4.70 11.46 -18.48
N ASN A 198 -4.53 10.31 -19.13
CA ASN A 198 -5.62 9.36 -19.42
C ASN A 198 -5.54 8.07 -18.58
N ARG A 199 -4.69 8.06 -17.54
CA ARG A 199 -4.42 6.85 -16.78
C ARG A 199 -4.23 7.12 -15.30
N LEU A 200 -5.13 6.57 -14.50
CA LEU A 200 -4.97 6.49 -13.05
C LEU A 200 -4.28 5.16 -12.67
N LEU A 201 -3.10 5.23 -12.06
CA LEU A 201 -2.39 4.05 -11.54
C LEU A 201 -2.50 3.94 -10.01
N ILE A 202 -3.22 2.91 -9.56
CA ILE A 202 -3.39 2.55 -8.15
C ILE A 202 -2.49 1.35 -7.84
N CYS A 203 -1.63 1.48 -6.84
CA CYS A 203 -0.78 0.41 -6.34
C CYS A 203 -1.25 -0.09 -4.97
N LEU A 204 -1.41 -1.41 -4.85
CA LEU A 204 -1.65 -2.11 -3.60
C LEU A 204 -0.34 -2.71 -3.10
N THR A 205 0.00 -2.45 -1.85
CA THR A 205 1.08 -3.14 -1.13
C THR A 205 0.65 -3.36 0.31
N HIS A 206 1.01 -4.48 0.92
CA HIS A 206 0.67 -4.70 2.33
C HIS A 206 1.49 -3.78 3.25
N THR A 207 2.81 -3.89 3.17
CA THR A 207 3.73 -3.17 4.06
C THR A 207 4.04 -1.77 3.48
N PRO A 208 3.79 -0.69 4.24
CA PRO A 208 4.30 0.63 3.92
C PRO A 208 5.82 0.65 4.10
N ASP A 209 6.52 1.01 3.04
CA ASP A 209 7.97 1.12 3.03
C ASP A 209 8.37 2.36 2.23
N MET A 210 9.09 3.28 2.89
CA MET A 210 9.51 4.53 2.27
C MET A 210 10.39 4.30 1.03
N ASP A 211 11.19 3.23 1.01
CA ASP A 211 12.06 2.90 -0.12
C ASP A 211 11.23 2.39 -1.30
N LEU A 212 10.21 1.58 -1.02
CA LEU A 212 9.27 1.09 -2.02
C LEU A 212 8.51 2.25 -2.68
N PHE A 213 8.08 3.24 -1.90
CA PHE A 213 7.33 4.38 -2.43
C PHE A 213 8.17 5.23 -3.39
N VAL A 214 9.45 5.42 -3.10
CA VAL A 214 10.39 6.08 -4.02
C VAL A 214 10.47 5.34 -5.36
N ASP A 215 10.46 4.00 -5.35
CA ASP A 215 10.47 3.22 -6.59
C ASP A 215 9.13 3.24 -7.33
N LEU A 216 8.01 3.29 -6.60
CA LEU A 216 6.67 3.44 -7.18
C LEU A 216 6.44 4.79 -7.87
N VAL A 217 7.04 5.87 -7.36
CA VAL A 217 7.04 7.17 -8.04
C VAL A 217 7.72 7.08 -9.41
N LYS A 218 8.81 6.31 -9.55
CA LYS A 218 9.46 6.08 -10.86
C LYS A 218 8.55 5.36 -11.85
N LYS A 219 7.60 4.57 -11.37
CA LYS A 219 6.57 3.91 -12.19
C LYS A 219 5.34 4.79 -12.47
N LYS A 220 5.37 6.06 -12.04
CA LYS A 220 4.27 7.04 -12.19
C LYS A 220 2.99 6.58 -11.49
N THR A 221 3.14 6.03 -10.28
CA THR A 221 2.01 5.60 -9.44
C THR A 221 1.32 6.82 -8.84
N ASP A 222 0.00 6.90 -9.00
CA ASP A 222 -0.81 8.02 -8.51
C ASP A 222 -1.34 7.78 -7.10
N ILE A 223 -1.80 6.57 -6.80
CA ILE A 223 -2.37 6.23 -5.50
C ILE A 223 -1.69 4.97 -4.97
N ILE A 224 -1.24 5.02 -3.71
CA ILE A 224 -0.73 3.87 -2.99
C ILE A 224 -1.68 3.55 -1.84
N LEU A 225 -2.20 2.33 -1.82
CA LEU A 225 -3.04 1.81 -0.74
C LEU A 225 -2.27 0.73 0.01
N CYS A 226 -2.14 0.89 1.34
CA CYS A 226 -1.40 -0.06 2.18
C CYS A 226 -1.94 -0.24 3.59
N GLY A 227 -1.41 -1.25 4.30
CA GLY A 227 -1.82 -1.63 5.65
C GLY A 227 -0.64 -1.90 6.58
N HIS A 228 -0.58 -3.08 7.19
CA HIS A 228 0.46 -3.60 8.10
C HIS A 228 0.61 -2.92 9.48
N THR A 229 0.50 -1.60 9.56
CA THR A 229 0.80 -0.84 10.80
C THR A 229 -0.28 -1.01 11.87
N HIS A 230 -1.48 -1.47 11.50
CA HIS A 230 -2.70 -1.41 12.32
C HIS A 230 -2.98 -0.02 12.93
N GLY A 231 -2.48 1.06 12.28
CA GLY A 231 -2.54 2.43 12.81
C GLY A 231 -1.61 2.71 13.99
N GLY A 232 -0.65 1.82 14.25
CA GLY A 232 0.24 1.81 15.41
C GLY A 232 -0.28 1.00 16.60
N GLN A 233 -1.52 0.48 16.54
CA GLN A 233 -2.31 -0.17 17.61
C GLN A 233 -2.53 0.64 18.90
N VAL A 234 -1.51 1.33 19.41
CA VAL A 234 -1.53 2.19 20.59
C VAL A 234 -1.25 3.62 20.16
N ARG A 235 -2.22 4.49 20.39
CA ARG A 235 -2.12 5.92 20.10
C ARG A 235 -2.40 6.72 21.36
N LEU A 236 -1.62 7.77 21.59
CA LEU A 236 -1.90 8.72 22.66
C LEU A 236 -2.72 9.89 22.10
N PRO A 237 -3.63 10.48 22.90
CA PRO A 237 -4.29 11.73 22.55
C PRO A 237 -3.25 12.79 22.15
N LEU A 238 -3.54 13.54 21.08
CA LEU A 238 -2.70 14.61 20.50
C LEU A 238 -1.35 14.19 19.89
N VAL A 239 -0.71 13.11 20.38
CA VAL A 239 0.58 12.62 19.88
C VAL A 239 0.42 11.65 18.70
N GLY A 240 -0.64 10.83 18.71
CA GLY A 240 -0.86 9.80 17.69
C GLY A 240 -0.11 8.50 17.98
N ALA A 241 0.30 7.78 16.94
CA ALA A 241 0.95 6.47 17.05
C ALA A 241 2.36 6.59 17.65
N LEU A 242 2.70 5.68 18.55
CA LEU A 242 4.02 5.65 19.20
C LEU A 242 5.07 4.93 18.36
N LEU A 243 4.66 3.88 17.63
CA LEU A 243 5.55 3.02 16.86
C LEU A 243 4.89 2.66 15.52
N ALA A 244 5.70 2.62 14.46
CA ALA A 244 5.26 2.21 13.13
C ALA A 244 5.44 0.70 12.87
N GLY A 245 6.44 0.08 13.50
CA GLY A 245 6.74 -1.35 13.33
C GLY A 245 7.30 -1.74 11.95
N CYS A 246 7.57 -0.77 11.08
CA CYS A 246 8.06 -0.94 9.71
C CYS A 246 8.91 0.28 9.27
N ASN A 247 9.45 0.25 8.04
CA ASN A 247 10.23 1.36 7.46
C ASN A 247 9.31 2.52 7.02
N MET A 248 8.60 3.12 7.98
CA MET A 248 7.63 4.19 7.78
C MET A 248 7.67 5.16 8.96
N LYS A 249 7.47 6.46 8.70
CA LYS A 249 7.34 7.44 9.78
C LYS A 249 6.02 7.21 10.53
N VAL A 250 6.03 7.34 11.86
CA VAL A 250 4.86 7.11 12.73
C VAL A 250 3.62 7.90 12.31
N ARG A 251 3.81 9.13 11.80
CA ARG A 251 2.73 9.99 11.32
C ARG A 251 1.95 9.42 10.13
N TYR A 252 2.56 8.54 9.34
CA TYR A 252 1.95 7.90 8.16
C TYR A 252 1.39 6.50 8.44
N CYS A 253 1.32 6.11 9.71
CA CYS A 253 0.78 4.81 10.11
C CYS A 253 -0.72 4.66 9.85
N SER A 254 -1.46 5.73 9.63
CA SER A 254 -2.89 5.67 9.30
C SER A 254 -3.35 6.99 8.71
N GLY A 255 -4.20 6.94 7.69
CA GLY A 255 -4.86 8.13 7.13
C GLY A 255 -4.55 8.34 5.65
N LEU A 256 -5.07 9.45 5.13
CA LEU A 256 -4.92 9.91 3.76
C LEU A 256 -3.90 11.04 3.70
N PHE A 257 -2.93 10.94 2.81
CA PHE A 257 -1.84 11.90 2.66
C PHE A 257 -1.65 12.25 1.19
N TYR A 258 -1.54 13.55 0.91
CA TYR A 258 -1.27 14.08 -0.42
C TYR A 258 0.19 14.50 -0.51
N PHE A 259 0.97 13.72 -1.27
CA PHE A 259 2.31 14.12 -1.69
C PHE A 259 2.25 14.63 -3.13
N ASN A 260 3.17 15.52 -3.50
CA ASN A 260 3.21 16.13 -4.83
C ASN A 260 3.30 15.12 -5.98
N LYS A 261 3.70 13.87 -5.70
CA LYS A 261 3.93 12.82 -6.70
C LYS A 261 2.91 11.68 -6.63
N PHE A 262 2.22 11.53 -5.50
CA PHE A 262 1.28 10.44 -5.26
C PHE A 262 0.42 10.70 -4.02
N ILE A 263 -0.73 10.06 -3.95
CA ILE A 263 -1.57 9.95 -2.77
C ILE A 263 -1.23 8.66 -2.03
N LEU A 264 -1.07 8.74 -0.71
CA LEU A 264 -0.92 7.59 0.16
C LEU A 264 -2.17 7.43 1.02
N TYR A 265 -2.70 6.22 1.09
CA TYR A 265 -3.68 5.86 2.09
C TYR A 265 -3.25 4.61 2.86
N THR A 266 -3.04 4.78 4.17
CA THR A 266 -2.70 3.70 5.09
C THR A 266 -3.92 3.38 5.95
N THR A 267 -4.48 2.17 5.82
CA THR A 267 -5.61 1.73 6.63
C THR A 267 -5.16 1.27 8.03
N ARG A 268 -6.02 1.47 9.04
CA ARG A 268 -5.85 0.84 10.36
C ARG A 268 -6.18 -0.66 10.37
N GLY A 269 -6.83 -1.15 9.31
CA GLY A 269 -7.26 -2.54 9.17
C GLY A 269 -8.38 -2.93 10.12
N LEU A 270 -8.99 -4.09 9.89
CA LEU A 270 -10.08 -4.62 10.71
C LEU A 270 -9.61 -5.57 11.82
N GLY A 271 -8.50 -6.28 11.59
CA GLY A 271 -7.96 -7.26 12.53
C GLY A 271 -6.96 -6.66 13.53
N GLU A 272 -6.51 -7.47 14.47
CA GLU A 272 -5.48 -7.14 15.46
C GLU A 272 -4.34 -8.14 15.37
N GLY A 273 -3.17 -7.79 15.89
CA GLY A 273 -2.09 -8.77 16.02
C GLY A 273 -2.46 -9.84 17.05
N ARG A 274 -2.31 -11.13 16.73
CA ARG A 274 -2.69 -12.23 17.64
C ARG A 274 -2.06 -12.18 19.03
N TYR A 275 -0.82 -11.68 19.13
CA TYR A 275 -0.09 -11.56 20.39
C TYR A 275 -0.09 -10.13 20.95
N SER A 276 -0.78 -9.22 20.28
CA SER A 276 -1.09 -7.88 20.72
C SER A 276 -2.57 -7.57 20.45
N PRO A 277 -3.53 -8.35 21.01
CA PRO A 277 -4.96 -8.21 20.72
C PRO A 277 -5.57 -7.04 21.50
N PHE A 278 -4.97 -5.87 21.38
CA PHE A 278 -5.44 -4.65 21.99
C PHE A 278 -5.22 -3.47 21.07
N ARG A 279 -6.19 -2.57 21.08
CA ARG A 279 -6.17 -1.29 20.39
C ARG A 279 -6.48 -0.21 21.40
N PHE A 280 -5.59 0.78 21.51
CA PHE A 280 -5.81 1.94 22.37
C PHE A 280 -5.85 3.20 21.51
N TYR A 281 -6.98 3.91 21.55
CA TYR A 281 -7.25 5.10 20.74
C TYR A 281 -7.05 4.88 19.22
N CYS A 282 -7.26 3.64 18.75
CA CYS A 282 -7.02 3.20 17.37
C CYS A 282 -8.06 2.17 16.90
N SER A 283 -9.31 2.60 16.72
CA SER A 283 -10.41 1.70 16.33
C SER A 283 -10.15 1.02 14.97
N PRO A 284 -10.64 -0.21 14.74
CA PRO A 284 -10.63 -0.86 13.44
C PRO A 284 -11.26 -0.01 12.33
N GLU A 285 -10.81 -0.17 11.09
CA GLU A 285 -11.23 0.66 9.95
C GLU A 285 -11.46 -0.15 8.67
N ALA A 286 -12.58 0.12 8.00
CA ALA A 286 -12.80 -0.12 6.59
C ALA A 286 -13.31 1.20 5.99
N SER A 287 -12.79 1.58 4.82
CA SER A 287 -12.96 2.94 4.31
C SER A 287 -13.55 2.99 2.92
N LEU A 288 -14.47 3.92 2.73
CA LEU A 288 -15.01 4.29 1.43
C LEU A 288 -14.23 5.48 0.89
N ILE A 289 -13.43 5.26 -0.16
CA ILE A 289 -12.69 6.31 -0.84
C ILE A 289 -13.47 6.69 -2.09
N LYS A 290 -13.79 7.98 -2.22
CA LYS A 290 -14.42 8.54 -3.42
C LYS A 290 -13.38 9.34 -4.19
N ILE A 291 -13.24 9.05 -5.46
CA ILE A 291 -12.33 9.75 -6.37
C ILE A 291 -13.18 10.65 -7.27
N TYR A 292 -12.88 11.93 -7.27
CA TYR A 292 -13.52 12.93 -8.12
C TYR A 292 -12.50 13.41 -9.14
N MET A 293 -12.82 13.25 -10.42
CA MET A 293 -12.03 13.80 -11.52
C MET A 293 -12.59 15.18 -11.85
N GLN A 294 -11.70 16.15 -12.03
CA GLN A 294 -12.03 17.52 -12.47
C GLN A 294 -11.57 17.73 -13.91
#